data_AF-A0A4U7D8T7-F1
#
_entry.id   AF-A0A4U7D8T7-F1
#
_cell.length_a   1.000
_cell.length_b   1.000
_cell.length_c   1.000
_cell.angle_alpha   90.00
_cell.angle_beta   90.00
_cell.angle_gamma   90.00
#
_symmetry.space_group_name_H-M   'P 1'
#
loop_
_entity.id
_entity.type
_entity.pdbx_description
1 polymer ?
#
loop_
_entity_poly.entity_id
_entity_poly.type
_entity_poly.pdbx_seq_one_letter_code
_entity_poly.pdbx_strand_id
1 'polypeptide(L)' 'MTESGVDAAEDLTDLYREYGDDRLPPGQRETDGFPVLSKSGTPAWDPQTFELEVWGAVEEPLSFSLDEFRDLP' A
#
# COMPACT_ATOMS: atom_id res chain seq x y z
N MET A 1 15.68 34.22 -10.82
CA MET A 1 14.49 33.65 -10.15
C MET A 1 14.87 32.19 -9.88
N THR A 2 15.53 31.89 -8.75
CA THR A 2 14.93 31.32 -7.51
C THR A 2 14.00 30.15 -7.86
N GLU A 3 14.14 28.92 -7.38
CA GLU A 3 14.56 28.36 -6.08
C GLU A 3 15.25 26.99 -6.36
N SER A 4 15.83 26.19 -5.47
CA SER A 4 15.62 26.03 -4.03
C SER A 4 16.79 25.20 -3.47
N GLY A 5 17.19 25.48 -2.24
CA GLY A 5 18.19 24.69 -1.53
C GLY A 5 17.74 23.24 -1.38
N VAL A 6 18.57 22.32 -1.84
CA VAL A 6 18.54 20.96 -1.32
C VAL A 6 19.22 21.06 0.04
N ASP A 7 18.40 21.21 1.07
CA ASP A 7 18.81 20.99 2.46
C ASP A 7 19.58 19.66 2.49
N ALA A 8 20.86 19.74 2.80
CA ALA A 8 21.76 18.59 2.80
C ALA A 8 21.37 17.69 3.97
N ALA A 9 20.40 16.81 3.75
CA ALA A 9 20.12 15.74 4.67
C ALA A 9 21.42 14.92 4.85
N GLU A 10 21.99 14.99 6.05
CA GLU A 10 23.16 14.19 6.41
C GLU A 10 22.73 12.72 6.45
N ASP A 11 23.20 11.93 5.48
CA ASP A 11 22.90 10.50 5.40
C ASP A 11 23.69 9.75 6.48
N LEU A 12 23.00 9.44 7.58
CA LEU A 12 23.54 8.68 8.72
C LEU A 12 23.33 7.17 8.58
N THR A 13 22.82 6.71 7.42
CA THR A 13 22.40 5.33 7.25
C THR A 13 23.47 4.43 6.64
N ASP A 14 24.53 5.00 6.04
CA ASP A 14 25.55 4.27 5.23
C ASP A 14 24.93 3.34 4.15
N LEU A 15 23.63 3.48 3.87
CA LEU A 15 22.82 2.57 3.06
C LEU A 15 22.38 3.21 1.73
N TYR A 16 22.48 4.52 1.58
CA TYR A 16 22.13 5.19 0.33
C TYR A 16 23.28 5.05 -0.68
N ARG A 17 23.22 4.03 -1.53
CA ARG A 17 23.94 4.06 -2.80
C ARG A 17 23.09 4.83 -3.81
N GLU A 18 23.71 5.86 -4.40
CA GLU A 18 23.23 6.43 -5.65
C GLU A 18 23.33 5.35 -6.73
N TYR A 19 22.21 4.67 -6.99
CA TYR A 19 22.02 3.98 -8.26
C TYR A 19 21.93 5.09 -9.30
N GLY A 20 22.75 5.02 -10.35
CA GLY A 20 22.82 6.04 -11.40
C GLY A 20 21.47 6.27 -12.08
N ASP A 21 21.48 6.94 -13.24
CA ASP A 21 20.23 7.32 -13.92
C ASP A 21 19.31 6.12 -14.25
N ASP A 22 19.85 4.90 -14.25
CA ASP A 22 19.11 3.65 -14.40
C ASP A 22 18.64 3.11 -13.04
N ARG A 23 17.46 3.57 -12.60
CA ARG A 23 16.81 3.19 -11.34
C ARG A 23 16.14 1.80 -11.40
N LEU A 24 16.13 1.13 -12.55
CA LEU A 24 15.51 -0.19 -12.72
C LEU A 24 16.49 -1.30 -12.33
N PRO A 25 16.21 -2.10 -11.27
CA PRO A 25 17.07 -3.21 -10.92
C PRO A 25 17.14 -4.27 -12.04
N PRO A 26 18.27 -4.99 -12.20
CA PRO A 26 18.41 -6.03 -13.20
C PRO A 26 17.28 -7.07 -13.15
N GLY A 27 16.66 -7.35 -14.30
CA GLY A 27 15.57 -8.32 -14.43
C GLY A 27 14.18 -7.77 -14.17
N GLN A 28 14.05 -6.49 -13.82
CA GLN A 28 12.77 -5.79 -13.73
C GLN A 28 12.45 -5.03 -15.02
N ARG A 29 11.17 -4.69 -15.21
CA ARG A 29 10.71 -3.85 -16.32
C ARG A 29 9.77 -2.78 -15.79
N GLU A 30 9.86 -1.57 -16.32
CA GLU A 30 8.89 -0.51 -16.07
C GLU A 30 7.54 -0.86 -16.72
N THR A 31 6.44 -0.49 -16.06
CA THR A 31 5.07 -0.72 -16.53
C THR A 31 4.16 0.38 -16.01
N ASP A 32 3.26 0.88 -16.85
CA ASP A 32 2.21 1.83 -16.43
C ASP A 32 1.09 1.14 -15.63
N GLY A 33 1.00 -0.19 -15.75
CA GLY A 33 0.03 -1.00 -15.03
C GLY A 33 0.34 -1.11 -13.54
N PHE A 34 -0.70 -1.15 -12.71
CA PHE A 34 -0.56 -1.34 -11.27
C PHE A 34 0.03 -2.73 -10.98
N PRO A 35 1.10 -2.85 -10.17
CA PRO A 35 1.71 -4.14 -9.88
C PRO A 35 0.74 -5.03 -9.10
N VAL A 36 0.58 -6.28 -9.54
CA VAL A 36 -0.24 -7.27 -8.85
C VAL A 36 0.67 -8.29 -8.19
N LEU A 37 0.61 -8.35 -6.85
CA LEU A 37 1.34 -9.32 -6.04
C LEU A 37 0.34 -10.14 -5.23
N SER A 38 0.07 -11.36 -5.69
CA SER A 38 -0.83 -12.29 -4.99
C SER A 38 -0.04 -13.48 -4.45
N LYS A 39 -0.14 -13.74 -3.15
CA LYS A 39 0.46 -14.93 -2.53
C LYS A 39 -0.24 -16.22 -2.97
N SER A 40 -1.53 -16.13 -3.30
CA SER A 40 -2.41 -17.24 -3.69
C SER A 40 -3.43 -16.76 -4.74
N GLY A 41 -4.33 -17.64 -5.16
CA GLY A 41 -5.42 -17.27 -6.07
C GLY A 41 -6.41 -16.26 -5.47
N THR A 42 -7.16 -15.59 -6.34
CA THR A 42 -8.25 -14.67 -5.97
C THR A 42 -9.42 -15.46 -5.39
N PRO A 43 -9.91 -15.13 -4.18
CA PRO A 43 -11.06 -15.81 -3.61
C PRO A 43 -12.36 -15.44 -4.34
N ALA A 44 -13.27 -16.41 -4.44
CA ALA A 44 -14.66 -16.13 -4.77
C ALA A 44 -15.37 -15.56 -3.53
N TRP A 45 -16.22 -14.56 -3.72
CA TRP A 45 -17.01 -13.97 -2.65
C TRP A 45 -18.35 -13.45 -3.16
N ASP A 46 -19.33 -13.35 -2.28
CA ASP A 46 -20.68 -12.85 -2.55
C ASP A 46 -20.95 -11.61 -1.67
N PRO A 47 -21.30 -10.45 -2.26
CA PRO A 47 -21.68 -9.25 -1.52
C PRO A 47 -22.81 -9.46 -0.51
N GLN A 48 -23.75 -10.36 -0.82
CA GLN A 48 -24.92 -10.60 0.05
C GLN A 48 -24.58 -11.38 1.31
N THR A 49 -23.45 -12.08 1.33
CA THR A 49 -22.97 -12.85 2.49
C THR A 49 -21.69 -12.27 3.08
N PHE A 50 -21.26 -11.09 2.62
CA PHE A 50 -20.07 -10.44 3.13
C PHE A 50 -20.31 -9.95 4.56
N GLU A 51 -19.32 -10.17 5.42
CA GLU A 51 -19.32 -9.69 6.80
C GLU A 51 -17.92 -9.16 7.14
N LEU A 52 -17.84 -7.92 7.63
CA LEU A 52 -16.63 -7.35 8.21
C LEU A 52 -16.69 -7.44 9.73
N GLU A 53 -15.87 -8.32 10.30
CA GLU A 53 -15.74 -8.48 11.74
C GLU A 53 -14.57 -7.64 12.28
N VAL A 54 -14.85 -6.77 13.26
CA VAL A 54 -13.85 -5.96 13.96
C VAL A 54 -13.73 -6.45 15.39
N TRP A 55 -12.56 -6.94 15.75
CA TRP A 55 -12.31 -7.58 17.04
C TRP A 55 -10.86 -7.38 17.51
N GLY A 56 -10.55 -7.79 18.73
CA GLY A 56 -9.21 -7.67 19.32
C GLY A 56 -9.13 -6.49 20.30
N ALA A 57 -8.28 -5.51 20.01
CA ALA A 57 -8.07 -4.33 20.86
C ALA A 57 -9.15 -3.26 20.64
N VAL A 58 -10.41 -3.63 20.76
CA VAL A 58 -11.58 -2.75 20.66
C VAL A 58 -12.44 -2.88 21.92
N GLU A 59 -13.15 -1.81 22.30
CA GLU A 59 -14.01 -1.84 23.49
C GLU A 59 -15.15 -2.85 23.34
N GLU A 60 -15.80 -2.86 22.17
CA GLU A 60 -16.86 -3.80 21.82
C GLU A 60 -16.63 -4.34 20.40
N PRO A 61 -16.73 -5.66 20.17
CA PRO A 61 -16.66 -6.22 18.81
C PRO A 61 -17.81 -5.72 17.94
N LEU A 62 -17.51 -5.51 16.65
CA LEU A 62 -18.50 -5.04 15.67
C LEU A 62 -18.56 -6.00 14.49
N SER A 63 -19.73 -6.09 13.87
CA SER A 63 -19.95 -6.76 12.59
C SER A 63 -20.74 -5.84 11.68
N PHE A 64 -20.35 -5.78 10.41
CA PHE A 64 -21.02 -5.01 9.37
C PHE A 64 -21.26 -5.87 8.13
N SER A 65 -22.46 -5.79 7.58
CA SER A 65 -22.68 -6.12 6.17
C SER A 65 -21.92 -5.15 5.25
N LEU A 66 -21.79 -5.52 3.97
CA LEU A 66 -21.08 -4.66 3.02
C LEU A 66 -21.73 -3.30 2.84
N ASP A 67 -23.06 -3.24 2.88
CA ASP A 67 -23.82 -2.00 2.70
C ASP A 67 -23.67 -1.10 3.93
N GLU A 68 -23.83 -1.64 5.14
CA GLU A 68 -23.62 -0.89 6.39
C GLU A 68 -22.20 -0.31 6.49
N PHE A 69 -21.18 -1.06 6.07
CA PHE A 69 -19.81 -0.58 6.07
C PHE A 69 -19.57 0.58 5.08
N ARG A 70 -20.24 0.55 3.92
CA ARG A 70 -20.12 1.60 2.89
C ARG A 70 -20.87 2.88 3.23
N ASP A 71 -21.90 2.77 4.07
CA ASP A 71 -22.68 3.90 4.55
C ASP A 71 -22.01 4.66 5.72
N LEU A 72 -20.84 4.19 6.17
CA LEU A 72 -20.01 4.93 7.13
C LEU A 72 -19.54 6.27 6.53
N PRO A 73 -19.44 7.35 7.34
CA PRO A 73 -19.15 8.71 6.87
C PRO A 73 -17.69 8.95 6.45
#